data_AF-A0A6A6K6Y3-F1
#
_entry.id   AF-A0A6A6K6Y3-F1
#
_cell.length_a   1.000
_cell.length_b   1.000
_cell.length_c   1.000
_cell.angle_alpha   90.00
_cell.angle_beta   90.00
_cell.angle_gamma   90.00
#
_symmetry.space_group_name_H-M   'P 1'
#
loop_
_entity.id
_entity.type
_entity.pdbx_description
1 polymer ?
#
loop_
_entity_poly.entity_id
_entity_poly.type
_entity_poly.pdbx_seq_one_letter_code
_entity_poly.pdbx_strand_id
1 'polypeptide(L)'
;MHIIKYPTSNAAGNLIFKLHHALGDGFSLMGALLSCLQRVENPSIPLTFPPLQLRSKPEIFKSKKSTVSETFSSIFNTMSDFGWSLLKSSVVEDVQSPVRSGDDGVEFKPITISTMTFSLDQIKQIKTRLGVTINDVITGIIFYGIRLYMLAVSNNSTNAHSTALVLLNTRIIGSYKSVKEMVKPNAESPWGNQFGFLHVSMPELTKAAETNPLLFVEKAQQIIKRKRGSLAVNLTGKLLEAVRKLRGPEATAKYIHSTLKNSSMTISNVIGPVERMALANHPVKGLYFMVVGVPQSLTITMVSYTGKLRIAVGTEKDFIDPQKFKSCIENAFEMIFKSSCEALSRAN
;
A
#
# COMPACT_ATOMS: atom_id res chain seq x y z
N MET A 1 13.23 8.17 20.08
CA MET A 1 14.19 7.72 19.04
C MET A 1 15.10 6.70 19.69
N HIS A 2 15.32 5.54 19.07
CA HIS A 2 16.20 4.50 19.60
C HIS A 2 17.36 4.28 18.63
N ILE A 3 18.59 4.37 19.14
CA ILE A 3 19.81 4.10 18.38
C ILE A 3 20.30 2.72 18.78
N ILE A 4 20.33 1.79 17.85
CA ILE A 4 20.84 0.44 18.05
C ILE A 4 22.17 0.34 17.30
N LYS A 5 23.27 0.47 18.05
CA LYS A 5 24.64 0.39 17.53
C LYS A 5 25.11 -1.07 17.39
N TYR A 6 24.28 -1.90 16.76
CA TYR A 6 24.59 -3.29 16.49
C TYR A 6 24.72 -3.48 14.97
N PRO A 7 25.95 -3.68 14.45
CA PRO A 7 26.17 -3.92 13.04
C PRO A 7 25.43 -5.17 12.56
N THR A 8 24.86 -5.08 11.37
CA THR A 8 24.23 -6.18 10.65
C THR A 8 24.87 -6.29 9.26
N SER A 9 24.60 -7.36 8.53
CA SER A 9 24.95 -7.45 7.10
C SER A 9 24.39 -6.28 6.27
N ASN A 10 23.32 -5.65 6.76
CA ASN A 10 22.65 -4.54 6.10
C ASN A 10 23.18 -3.15 6.48
N ALA A 11 23.58 -2.88 7.71
CA ALA A 11 24.00 -1.54 8.16
C ALA A 11 24.87 -1.59 9.42
N ALA A 12 25.72 -0.58 9.63
CA ALA A 12 26.57 -0.45 10.83
C ALA A 12 25.78 -0.14 12.11
N GLY A 13 24.55 0.36 11.98
CA GLY A 13 23.64 0.61 13.08
C GLY A 13 22.23 0.90 12.56
N ASN A 14 21.24 0.82 13.45
CA ASN A 14 19.85 1.06 13.13
C ASN A 14 19.30 2.22 13.97
N LEU A 15 18.45 3.03 13.36
CA LEU A 15 17.74 4.12 14.02
C LEU A 15 16.25 3.87 13.93
N ILE A 16 15.56 3.88 15.07
CA ILE A 16 14.13 3.62 15.15
C ILE A 16 13.42 4.86 15.66
N PHE A 17 12.45 5.32 14.88
CA PHE A 17 11.50 6.36 15.27
C PHE A 17 10.15 5.72 15.54
N LYS A 18 9.60 5.96 16.73
CA LYS A 18 8.22 5.60 17.08
C LYS A 18 7.43 6.90 17.15
N LEU A 19 6.46 7.06 16.26
CA LEU A 19 5.63 8.25 16.14
C LEU A 19 4.16 7.85 16.26
N HIS A 20 3.38 8.61 17.02
CA HIS A 20 1.96 8.36 17.18
C HIS A 20 1.20 8.83 15.94
N HIS A 21 0.25 8.02 15.45
CA HIS A 21 -0.52 8.35 14.23
C HIS A 21 -1.44 9.57 14.37
N ALA A 22 -1.65 10.06 15.60
CA ALA A 22 -2.32 11.34 15.86
C ALA A 22 -1.56 12.55 15.26
N LEU A 23 -0.25 12.42 15.03
CA LEU A 23 0.58 13.48 14.45
C LEU A 23 0.34 13.66 12.95
N GLY A 24 -0.09 12.60 12.25
CA GLY A 24 -0.36 12.63 10.82
C GLY A 24 -0.27 11.25 10.15
N ASP A 25 -0.56 11.24 8.86
CA ASP A 25 -0.51 10.04 8.04
C ASP A 25 0.91 9.71 7.58
N GLY A 26 1.07 8.60 6.85
CA GLY A 26 2.37 8.17 6.34
C GLY A 26 3.08 9.24 5.50
N PHE A 27 2.33 10.07 4.74
CA PHE A 27 2.92 11.16 3.96
C PHE A 27 3.46 12.27 4.87
N SER A 28 2.68 12.70 5.87
CA SER A 28 3.09 13.74 6.81
C SER A 28 4.27 13.27 7.68
N LEU A 29 4.17 12.08 8.26
CA LEU A 29 5.24 11.51 9.10
C LEU A 29 6.54 11.31 8.32
N MET A 30 6.47 10.84 7.08
CA MET A 30 7.63 10.77 6.20
C MET A 30 8.17 12.16 5.87
N GLY A 31 7.30 13.15 5.63
CA GLY A 31 7.71 14.54 5.44
C GLY A 31 8.49 15.10 6.64
N ALA A 32 8.06 14.82 7.88
CA ALA A 32 8.83 15.17 9.07
C ALA A 32 10.17 14.44 9.15
N LEU A 33 10.19 13.12 8.93
CA LEU A 33 11.44 12.35 8.92
C LEU A 33 12.45 12.90 7.89
N LEU A 34 11.97 13.18 6.67
CA LEU A 34 12.78 13.70 5.57
C LEU A 34 13.27 15.13 5.82
N SER A 35 12.56 15.93 6.63
CA SER A 35 13.02 17.25 7.02
C SER A 35 14.28 17.23 7.90
N CYS A 36 14.55 16.11 8.58
CA CYS A 36 15.78 15.89 9.35
C CYS A 36 16.94 15.33 8.51
N LEU A 37 16.71 15.04 7.23
CA LEU A 37 17.66 14.33 6.37
C LEU A 37 18.19 15.26 5.29
N GLN A 38 19.47 15.11 4.98
CA GLN A 38 20.18 15.90 3.96
C GLN A 38 20.67 15.00 2.83
N ARG A 39 20.84 15.55 1.63
CA ARG A 39 21.50 14.79 0.56
C ARG A 39 22.96 14.57 0.90
N VAL A 40 23.47 13.38 0.58
CA VAL A 40 24.89 13.03 0.79
C VAL A 40 25.81 13.89 -0.09
N GLU A 41 25.43 14.11 -1.35
CA GLU A 41 26.28 14.81 -2.33
C GLU A 41 26.33 16.32 -2.11
N ASN A 42 25.19 16.93 -1.76
CA ASN A 42 25.11 18.36 -1.50
C ASN A 42 23.98 18.67 -0.49
N PRO A 43 24.32 18.87 0.80
CA PRO A 43 23.35 19.14 1.86
C PRO A 43 22.47 20.38 1.64
N SER A 44 22.91 21.34 0.81
CA SER A 44 22.17 22.57 0.51
C SER A 44 21.01 22.37 -0.46
N ILE A 45 20.90 21.21 -1.11
CA ILE A 45 19.85 20.90 -2.08
C ILE A 45 18.79 20.00 -1.44
N PRO A 46 17.48 20.32 -1.53
CA PRO A 46 16.41 19.50 -0.94
C PRO A 46 16.26 18.17 -1.68
N LEU A 47 15.90 17.09 -1.00
CA LEU A 47 15.65 15.77 -1.61
C LEU A 47 14.61 15.85 -2.73
N THR A 48 14.78 15.09 -3.82
CA THR A 48 13.76 14.99 -4.88
C THR A 48 13.08 13.64 -4.88
N PHE A 49 11.89 13.63 -5.49
CA PHE A 49 11.01 12.48 -5.57
C PHE A 49 10.65 12.25 -7.03
N PRO A 50 10.37 11.01 -7.43
CA PRO A 50 9.86 10.72 -8.77
C PRO A 50 8.64 11.59 -9.07
N PRO A 51 8.51 12.11 -10.30
CA PRO A 51 7.33 12.88 -10.68
C PRO A 51 6.09 12.02 -10.51
N LEU A 52 5.12 12.53 -9.75
CA LEU A 52 3.79 11.94 -9.69
C LEU A 52 3.09 12.33 -10.99
N GLN A 53 2.72 11.34 -11.82
CA GLN A 53 1.88 11.62 -12.98
C GLN A 53 0.54 12.16 -12.47
N LEU A 54 0.37 13.48 -12.51
CA LEU A 54 -0.93 14.10 -12.40
C LEU A 54 -1.73 13.60 -13.60
N ARG A 55 -2.81 12.84 -13.36
CA ARG A 55 -3.75 12.60 -14.44
C ARG A 55 -4.28 13.96 -14.87
N SER A 56 -4.15 14.25 -16.17
CA SER A 56 -4.97 15.24 -16.83
C SER A 56 -6.43 15.04 -16.40
N LYS A 57 -7.14 16.16 -16.16
CA LYS A 57 -8.61 16.14 -16.11
C LYS A 57 -9.09 15.31 -17.31
N PRO A 58 -10.11 14.45 -17.16
CA PRO A 58 -10.64 13.74 -18.32
C PRO A 58 -10.96 14.78 -19.38
N GLU A 59 -10.30 14.71 -20.54
CA GLU A 59 -10.66 15.52 -21.68
C GLU A 59 -12.09 15.12 -22.06
N ILE A 60 -13.04 15.97 -21.69
CA ILE A 60 -14.43 15.85 -22.11
C ILE A 60 -14.46 16.28 -23.58
N PHE A 61 -13.95 15.46 -24.51
CA PHE A 61 -14.27 15.63 -25.92
C PHE A 61 -14.26 14.30 -26.70
N LYS A 62 -15.47 13.94 -27.13
CA LYS A 62 -15.89 13.12 -28.30
C LYS A 62 -16.09 11.61 -28.12
N SER A 63 -17.31 11.24 -27.71
CA SER A 63 -18.16 10.24 -28.41
C SER A 63 -19.59 10.32 -27.86
N LYS A 64 -20.55 10.84 -28.64
CA LYS A 64 -21.96 11.03 -28.21
C LYS A 64 -22.76 9.71 -28.02
N LYS A 65 -22.16 8.54 -28.27
CA LYS A 65 -22.85 7.23 -28.12
C LYS A 65 -22.35 6.37 -26.93
N SER A 66 -21.20 6.67 -26.33
CA SER A 66 -20.68 5.91 -25.18
C SER A 66 -20.93 6.58 -23.82
N THR A 67 -21.33 7.86 -23.81
CA THR A 67 -21.45 8.69 -22.59
C THR A 67 -22.50 8.17 -21.60
N VAL A 68 -23.62 7.63 -22.08
CA VAL A 68 -24.72 7.19 -21.20
C VAL A 68 -24.34 5.89 -20.48
N SER A 69 -23.86 4.88 -21.21
CA SER A 69 -23.41 3.60 -20.64
C SER A 69 -22.21 3.77 -19.70
N GLU A 70 -21.25 4.62 -20.06
CA GLU A 70 -20.10 4.93 -19.20
C GLU A 70 -20.52 5.68 -17.92
N THR A 71 -21.50 6.59 -18.02
CA THR A 71 -22.03 7.31 -16.86
C THR A 71 -22.82 6.38 -15.93
N PHE A 72 -23.70 5.54 -16.47
CA PHE A 72 -24.45 4.56 -15.67
C PHE A 72 -23.55 3.53 -15.02
N SER A 73 -22.55 3.01 -15.74
CA SER A 73 -21.57 2.07 -15.15
C SER A 73 -20.73 2.74 -14.06
N SER A 74 -20.36 4.02 -14.20
CA SER A 74 -19.66 4.78 -13.15
C SER A 74 -20.50 4.99 -11.89
N ILE A 75 -21.78 5.35 -12.06
CA ILE A 75 -22.73 5.49 -10.94
C ILE A 75 -22.94 4.15 -10.24
N PHE A 76 -23.20 3.08 -11.00
CA PHE A 76 -23.38 1.74 -10.46
C PHE A 76 -22.13 1.26 -9.71
N ASN A 77 -20.94 1.42 -10.29
CA ASN A 77 -19.67 1.10 -9.63
C ASN A 77 -19.50 1.91 -8.34
N THR A 78 -19.84 3.20 -8.35
CA THR A 78 -19.76 4.05 -7.15
C THR A 78 -20.71 3.57 -6.05
N MET A 79 -21.97 3.29 -6.37
CA MET A 79 -22.94 2.78 -5.40
C MET A 79 -22.53 1.41 -4.85
N SER A 80 -22.13 0.50 -5.73
CA SER A 80 -21.66 -0.84 -5.35
C SER A 80 -20.41 -0.78 -4.48
N ASP A 81 -19.41 0.01 -4.88
CA ASP A 81 -18.13 0.10 -4.16
C ASP A 81 -18.28 0.82 -2.81
N PHE A 82 -19.09 1.87 -2.75
CA PHE A 82 -19.38 2.57 -1.51
C PHE A 82 -20.23 1.70 -0.57
N GLY A 83 -21.29 1.08 -1.08
CA GLY A 83 -22.13 0.14 -0.32
C GLY A 83 -21.32 -1.04 0.23
N TRP A 84 -20.46 -1.65 -0.59
CA TRP A 84 -19.54 -2.69 -0.14
C TRP A 84 -18.58 -2.18 0.94
N SER A 85 -18.04 -0.97 0.79
CA SER A 85 -17.17 -0.37 1.79
C SER A 85 -17.88 -0.17 3.14
N LEU A 86 -19.15 0.26 3.12
CA LEU A 86 -19.98 0.38 4.31
C LEU A 86 -20.19 -0.98 4.98
N LEU A 87 -20.65 -1.98 4.22
CA LEU A 87 -20.90 -3.34 4.72
C LEU A 87 -19.63 -3.94 5.32
N LYS A 88 -18.50 -3.85 4.60
CA LYS A 88 -17.21 -4.32 5.09
C LYS A 88 -16.76 -3.60 6.35
N SER A 89 -16.97 -2.29 6.43
CA SER A 89 -16.59 -1.49 7.60
C SER A 89 -17.46 -1.70 8.83
N SER A 90 -18.66 -2.28 8.68
CA SER A 90 -19.65 -2.34 9.76
C SER A 90 -20.05 -3.76 10.19
N VAL A 91 -20.21 -4.69 9.25
CA VAL A 91 -20.82 -6.01 9.53
C VAL A 91 -20.05 -7.18 8.90
N VAL A 92 -19.44 -7.00 7.74
CA VAL A 92 -18.88 -8.12 6.95
C VAL A 92 -17.40 -8.32 7.25
N GLU A 93 -17.09 -9.23 8.16
CA GLU A 93 -15.72 -9.67 8.43
C GLU A 93 -15.21 -10.65 7.37
N ASP A 94 -13.91 -10.62 7.07
CA ASP A 94 -13.26 -11.72 6.34
C ASP A 94 -13.18 -12.97 7.21
N VAL A 95 -13.36 -14.12 6.58
CA VAL A 95 -13.24 -15.43 7.22
C VAL A 95 -11.81 -15.67 7.72
N GLN A 96 -11.66 -16.56 8.70
CA GLN A 96 -10.35 -17.05 9.11
C GLN A 96 -9.62 -17.66 7.92
N SER A 97 -8.32 -17.39 7.84
CA SER A 97 -7.47 -17.84 6.75
C SER A 97 -6.01 -17.88 7.21
N PRO A 98 -5.09 -18.50 6.46
CA PRO A 98 -3.67 -18.50 6.83
C PRO A 98 -3.03 -17.12 7.00
N VAL A 99 -3.71 -16.03 6.60
CA VAL A 99 -3.25 -14.64 6.77
C VAL A 99 -4.15 -13.80 7.68
N ARG A 100 -5.19 -14.39 8.29
CA ARG A 100 -6.10 -13.76 9.24
C ARG A 100 -6.50 -14.76 10.32
N SER A 101 -6.01 -14.56 11.55
CA SER A 101 -6.37 -15.41 12.70
C SER A 101 -7.84 -15.24 13.09
N GLY A 102 -8.36 -14.02 12.99
CA GLY A 102 -9.72 -13.69 13.40
C GLY A 102 -9.89 -13.61 14.91
N ASP A 103 -8.80 -13.68 15.66
CA ASP A 103 -8.83 -13.57 17.12
C ASP A 103 -9.17 -12.13 17.56
N ASP A 104 -9.81 -12.00 18.72
CA ASP A 104 -9.99 -10.68 19.33
C ASP A 104 -8.66 -10.18 19.94
N GLY A 105 -8.42 -8.88 19.84
CA GLY A 105 -7.25 -8.23 20.43
C GLY A 105 -5.91 -8.50 19.71
N VAL A 106 -5.94 -8.86 18.42
CA VAL A 106 -4.74 -9.03 17.58
C VAL A 106 -3.82 -7.79 17.63
N GLU A 107 -4.37 -6.59 17.76
CA GLU A 107 -3.63 -5.33 17.90
C GLU A 107 -2.71 -5.28 19.14
N PHE A 108 -2.95 -6.13 20.14
CA PHE A 108 -2.14 -6.21 21.36
C PHE A 108 -1.14 -7.37 21.32
N LYS A 109 -1.22 -8.25 20.32
CA LYS A 109 -0.31 -9.39 20.19
C LYS A 109 1.05 -8.96 19.65
N PRO A 110 2.13 -9.68 20.00
CA PRO A 110 3.44 -9.44 19.40
C PRO A 110 3.42 -9.65 17.89
N ILE A 111 4.20 -8.84 17.17
CA ILE A 111 4.41 -8.99 15.73
C ILE A 111 5.87 -9.31 15.41
N THR A 112 6.09 -10.04 14.33
CA THR A 112 7.41 -10.18 13.71
C THR A 112 7.48 -9.27 12.49
N ILE A 113 8.54 -8.46 12.40
CA ILE A 113 8.78 -7.60 11.24
C ILE A 113 9.87 -8.22 10.37
N SER A 114 9.53 -8.48 9.11
CA SER A 114 10.48 -8.93 8.09
C SER A 114 10.56 -7.93 6.95
N THR A 115 11.72 -7.83 6.31
CA THR A 115 11.91 -6.94 5.17
C THR A 115 12.51 -7.66 3.98
N MET A 116 12.09 -7.23 2.80
CA MET A 116 12.58 -7.68 1.49
C MET A 116 12.82 -6.46 0.61
N THR A 117 13.76 -6.54 -0.31
CA THR A 117 14.16 -5.41 -1.16
C THR A 117 14.20 -5.85 -2.62
N PHE A 118 13.48 -5.11 -3.46
CA PHE A 118 13.37 -5.37 -4.89
C PHE A 118 13.95 -4.22 -5.71
N SER A 119 14.44 -4.53 -6.92
CA SER A 119 14.87 -3.51 -7.87
C SER A 119 13.67 -2.77 -8.43
N LEU A 120 13.63 -1.44 -8.30
CA LEU A 120 12.58 -0.64 -8.96
C LEU A 120 12.71 -0.70 -10.48
N ASP A 121 13.90 -0.92 -11.02
CA ASP A 121 14.07 -0.96 -12.47
C ASP A 121 13.48 -2.25 -13.06
N GLN A 122 13.58 -3.38 -12.36
CA GLN A 122 12.87 -4.61 -12.75
C GLN A 122 11.34 -4.41 -12.65
N ILE A 123 10.85 -3.75 -11.60
CA ILE A 123 9.42 -3.41 -11.47
C ILE A 123 8.98 -2.48 -12.61
N LYS A 124 9.79 -1.49 -12.98
CA LYS A 124 9.51 -0.60 -14.12
C LYS A 124 9.50 -1.36 -15.45
N GLN A 125 10.36 -2.38 -15.63
CA GLN A 125 10.32 -3.22 -16.82
C GLN A 125 8.98 -3.98 -16.93
N ILE A 126 8.53 -4.61 -15.85
CA ILE A 126 7.21 -5.28 -15.81
C ILE A 126 6.10 -4.28 -16.14
N LYS A 127 6.13 -3.11 -15.48
CA LYS A 127 5.19 -2.00 -15.72
C LYS A 127 5.11 -1.66 -17.21
N THR A 128 6.25 -1.42 -17.87
CA THR A 128 6.31 -1.03 -19.27
C THR A 128 5.80 -2.14 -20.18
N ARG A 129 6.18 -3.39 -19.94
CA ARG A 129 5.76 -4.55 -20.76
C ARG A 129 4.27 -4.83 -20.69
N LEU A 130 3.66 -4.65 -19.52
CA LEU A 130 2.22 -4.90 -19.32
C LEU A 130 1.35 -3.66 -19.54
N GLY A 131 1.94 -2.48 -19.75
CA GLY A 131 1.17 -1.22 -19.89
C GLY A 131 0.39 -0.83 -18.62
N VAL A 132 0.90 -1.17 -17.43
CA VAL A 132 0.23 -0.93 -16.14
C VAL A 132 0.95 0.13 -15.30
N THR A 133 0.52 0.37 -14.05
CA THR A 133 1.25 1.26 -13.11
C THR A 133 2.15 0.46 -12.16
N ILE A 134 3.12 1.13 -11.53
CA ILE A 134 4.02 0.51 -10.54
C ILE A 134 3.21 -0.09 -9.38
N ASN A 135 2.17 0.60 -8.91
CA ASN A 135 1.33 0.10 -7.83
C ASN A 135 0.53 -1.15 -8.24
N ASP A 136 0.14 -1.28 -9.51
CA ASP A 136 -0.55 -2.48 -10.00
C ASP A 136 0.39 -3.68 -9.99
N VAL A 137 1.64 -3.50 -10.46
CA VAL A 137 2.69 -4.54 -10.42
C VAL A 137 2.96 -4.99 -8.98
N ILE A 138 3.21 -4.03 -8.09
CA ILE A 138 3.51 -4.30 -6.67
C ILE A 138 2.33 -5.03 -6.00
N THR A 139 1.11 -4.56 -6.23
CA THR A 139 -0.09 -5.20 -5.66
C THR A 139 -0.28 -6.61 -6.20
N GLY A 140 -0.04 -6.82 -7.49
CA GLY A 140 -0.09 -8.15 -8.11
C GLY A 140 0.94 -9.12 -7.52
N ILE A 141 2.19 -8.66 -7.32
CA ILE A 141 3.25 -9.45 -6.66
C ILE A 141 2.83 -9.83 -5.24
N ILE A 142 2.33 -8.88 -4.46
CA ILE A 142 1.90 -9.12 -3.07
C ILE A 142 0.76 -10.12 -3.03
N PHE A 143 -0.29 -9.93 -3.83
CA PHE A 143 -1.44 -10.84 -3.85
C PHE A 143 -1.07 -12.24 -4.32
N TYR A 144 -0.23 -12.35 -5.35
CA TYR A 144 0.23 -13.65 -5.82
C TYR A 144 1.06 -14.35 -4.75
N GLY A 145 2.02 -13.65 -4.14
CA GLY A 145 2.85 -14.22 -3.08
C GLY A 145 2.05 -14.62 -1.83
N ILE A 146 1.02 -13.86 -1.45
CA ILE A 146 0.11 -14.25 -0.37
C ILE A 146 -0.63 -15.54 -0.72
N ARG A 147 -1.13 -15.67 -1.96
CA ARG A 147 -1.80 -16.90 -2.40
C ARG A 147 -0.85 -18.10 -2.42
N LEU A 148 0.40 -17.91 -2.84
CA LEU A 148 1.44 -18.94 -2.74
C LEU A 148 1.71 -19.33 -1.28
N TYR A 149 1.74 -18.37 -0.35
CA TYR A 149 1.88 -18.66 1.07
C TYR A 149 0.67 -19.44 1.62
N MET A 150 -0.55 -19.00 1.32
CA MET A 150 -1.78 -19.69 1.75
C MET A 150 -1.81 -21.14 1.21
N LEU A 151 -1.43 -21.35 -0.04
CA LEU A 151 -1.28 -22.69 -0.64
C LEU A 151 -0.26 -23.55 0.11
N ALA A 152 0.90 -22.97 0.42
CA ALA A 152 1.99 -23.67 1.10
C ALA A 152 1.72 -23.97 2.58
N VAL A 153 0.75 -23.32 3.21
CA VAL A 153 0.36 -23.55 4.61
C VAL A 153 -0.88 -24.42 4.70
N SER A 154 -1.88 -24.21 3.86
CA SER A 154 -3.14 -24.95 3.91
C SER A 154 -3.84 -24.95 2.55
N ASN A 155 -3.74 -26.10 1.86
CA ASN A 155 -4.31 -26.31 0.53
C ASN A 155 -5.83 -26.01 0.50
N ASN A 156 -6.56 -26.40 1.55
CA ASN A 156 -8.03 -26.23 1.65
C ASN A 156 -8.46 -24.76 1.80
N SER A 157 -7.56 -23.88 2.23
CA SER A 157 -7.87 -22.46 2.46
C SER A 157 -7.12 -21.51 1.51
N THR A 158 -6.48 -22.03 0.47
CA THR A 158 -5.71 -21.25 -0.52
C THR A 158 -6.49 -20.05 -1.06
N ASN A 159 -7.77 -20.28 -1.39
CA ASN A 159 -8.68 -19.28 -1.95
C ASN A 159 -9.67 -18.71 -0.93
N ALA A 160 -9.41 -18.85 0.38
CA ALA A 160 -10.23 -18.20 1.41
C ALA A 160 -10.38 -16.70 1.10
N HIS A 161 -11.62 -16.19 1.22
CA HIS A 161 -11.93 -14.80 0.89
C HIS A 161 -11.09 -13.88 1.77
N SER A 162 -10.30 -13.01 1.13
CA SER A 162 -9.39 -12.10 1.81
C SER A 162 -9.47 -10.73 1.15
N THR A 163 -9.60 -9.70 1.97
CA THR A 163 -9.67 -8.32 1.53
C THR A 163 -8.44 -7.57 2.02
N ALA A 164 -7.74 -6.92 1.09
CA ALA A 164 -6.70 -5.96 1.42
C ALA A 164 -7.30 -4.55 1.52
N LEU A 165 -7.00 -3.88 2.61
CA LEU A 165 -7.26 -2.46 2.78
C LEU A 165 -6.08 -1.67 2.21
N VAL A 166 -6.22 -1.21 0.96
CA VAL A 166 -5.18 -0.45 0.27
C VAL A 166 -5.30 1.02 0.63
N LEU A 167 -4.27 1.58 1.27
CA LEU A 167 -4.25 2.98 1.69
C LEU A 167 -3.82 3.89 0.54
N LEU A 168 -4.51 5.02 0.42
CA LEU A 168 -4.27 6.03 -0.60
C LEU A 168 -4.07 7.40 0.06
N ASN A 169 -3.08 8.15 -0.40
CA ASN A 169 -3.01 9.58 -0.09
C ASN A 169 -4.14 10.30 -0.84
N THR A 170 -4.99 11.05 -0.13
CA THR A 170 -6.11 11.79 -0.73
C THR A 170 -5.74 13.20 -1.16
N ARG A 171 -4.53 13.64 -0.85
CA ARG A 171 -4.02 14.94 -1.31
C ARG A 171 -3.81 14.92 -2.84
N ILE A 172 -4.18 16.00 -3.50
CA ILE A 172 -3.86 16.24 -4.92
C ILE A 172 -2.42 16.76 -4.98
N ILE A 173 -1.46 15.86 -5.18
CA ILE A 173 -0.03 16.19 -5.14
C ILE A 173 0.64 15.87 -6.46
N GLY A 174 1.26 16.87 -7.08
CA GLY A 174 2.16 16.67 -8.23
C GLY A 174 3.62 16.39 -7.86
N SER A 175 4.03 16.80 -6.65
CA SER A 175 5.39 16.62 -6.14
C SER A 175 5.41 16.65 -4.60
N TYR A 176 6.44 16.05 -4.00
CA TYR A 176 6.65 16.13 -2.55
C TYR A 176 6.55 17.58 -2.03
N LYS A 177 5.91 17.75 -0.88
CA LYS A 177 5.73 19.04 -0.19
C LYS A 177 6.48 19.00 1.13
N SER A 178 7.26 20.04 1.40
CA SER A 178 8.00 20.17 2.66
C SER A 178 7.05 20.46 3.82
N VAL A 179 7.45 20.10 5.05
CA VAL A 179 6.67 20.42 6.28
C VAL A 179 6.34 21.91 6.34
N LYS A 180 7.31 22.77 6.01
CA LYS A 180 7.14 24.23 5.98
C LYS A 180 6.04 24.70 5.02
N GLU A 181 5.80 23.97 3.92
CA GLU A 181 4.71 24.26 2.99
C GLU A 181 3.37 23.71 3.49
N MET A 182 3.38 22.52 4.10
CA MET A 182 2.17 21.84 4.56
C MET A 182 1.50 22.54 5.77
N VAL A 183 2.26 23.29 6.56
CA VAL A 183 1.74 24.02 7.73
C VAL A 183 1.30 25.46 7.42
N LYS A 184 1.48 25.93 6.18
CA LYS A 184 1.04 27.29 5.80
C LYS A 184 -0.49 27.37 5.88
N PRO A 185 -1.04 28.56 6.22
CA PRO A 185 -2.47 28.82 6.04
C PRO A 185 -2.88 28.54 4.60
N ASN A 186 -4.01 27.85 4.41
CA ASN A 186 -4.55 27.47 3.09
C ASN A 186 -3.58 26.65 2.21
N ALA A 187 -2.70 25.85 2.82
CA ALA A 187 -1.84 24.94 2.08
C ALA A 187 -2.68 23.99 1.19
N GLU A 188 -2.29 23.84 -0.08
CA GLU A 188 -2.90 22.89 -1.02
C GLU A 188 -2.84 21.43 -0.52
N SER A 189 -1.85 21.14 0.32
CA SER A 189 -1.56 19.82 0.88
C SER A 189 -1.28 19.95 2.37
N PRO A 190 -2.33 20.10 3.20
CA PRO A 190 -2.18 20.41 4.60
C PRO A 190 -1.54 19.26 5.39
N TRP A 191 -0.80 19.61 6.44
CA TRP A 191 -0.26 18.67 7.42
C TRP A 191 -1.38 17.91 8.15
N GLY A 192 -1.16 16.62 8.44
CA GLY A 192 -2.07 15.79 9.25
C GLY A 192 -2.55 14.54 8.53
N ASN A 193 -3.68 13.98 8.96
CA ASN A 193 -4.24 12.77 8.37
C ASN A 193 -5.08 13.10 7.12
N GLN A 194 -4.59 12.75 5.93
CA GLN A 194 -5.28 12.88 4.65
C GLN A 194 -5.04 11.60 3.82
N PHE A 195 -5.65 10.52 4.29
CA PHE A 195 -5.63 9.25 3.58
C PHE A 195 -7.05 8.71 3.46
N GLY A 196 -7.24 7.89 2.44
CA GLY A 196 -8.43 7.06 2.24
C GLY A 196 -8.01 5.61 2.14
N PHE A 197 -8.99 4.74 2.09
CA PHE A 197 -8.76 3.31 1.94
C PHE A 197 -9.68 2.73 0.87
N LEU A 198 -9.17 1.70 0.19
CA LEU A 198 -9.92 0.88 -0.75
C LEU A 198 -9.95 -0.55 -0.27
N HIS A 199 -11.14 -1.10 -0.15
CA HIS A 199 -11.32 -2.55 -0.01
C HIS A 199 -11.07 -3.22 -1.36
N VAL A 200 -9.96 -3.96 -1.45
CA VAL A 200 -9.53 -4.69 -2.63
C VAL A 200 -9.57 -6.17 -2.32
N SER A 201 -10.55 -6.88 -2.88
CA SER A 201 -10.62 -8.34 -2.77
C SER A 201 -9.42 -8.98 -3.48
N MET A 202 -8.74 -9.89 -2.81
CA MET A 202 -7.58 -10.57 -3.34
C MET A 202 -8.00 -11.59 -4.41
N PRO A 203 -7.45 -11.53 -5.64
CA PRO A 203 -7.75 -12.49 -6.69
C PRO A 203 -7.51 -13.94 -6.25
N GLU A 204 -8.33 -14.86 -6.73
CA GLU A 204 -8.12 -16.30 -6.51
C GLU A 204 -6.96 -16.85 -7.33
N LEU A 205 -6.23 -17.79 -6.74
CA LEU A 205 -5.25 -18.63 -7.40
C LEU A 205 -5.98 -19.71 -8.18
N THR A 206 -6.13 -19.50 -9.49
CA THR A 206 -6.67 -20.49 -10.42
C THR A 206 -5.54 -21.24 -11.11
N LYS A 207 -5.82 -22.41 -11.69
CA LYS A 207 -4.84 -23.17 -12.49
C LYS A 207 -4.18 -22.32 -13.60
N ALA A 208 -4.94 -21.41 -14.21
CA ALA A 208 -4.41 -20.48 -15.21
C ALA A 208 -3.45 -19.44 -14.60
N ALA A 209 -3.67 -19.02 -13.35
CA ALA A 209 -2.79 -18.08 -12.67
C ALA A 209 -1.54 -18.76 -12.09
N GLU A 210 -1.59 -20.07 -11.84
CA GLU A 210 -0.39 -20.88 -11.53
C GLU A 210 0.57 -20.95 -12.72
N THR A 211 0.03 -21.06 -13.95
CA THR A 211 0.83 -21.09 -15.18
C THR A 211 1.18 -19.71 -15.72
N ASN A 212 0.31 -18.72 -15.49
CA ASN A 212 0.53 -17.33 -15.88
C ASN A 212 0.35 -16.37 -14.68
N PRO A 213 1.42 -16.09 -13.92
CA PRO A 213 1.35 -15.23 -12.75
C PRO A 213 1.05 -13.76 -13.10
N LEU A 214 1.22 -13.35 -14.37
CA LEU A 214 0.88 -11.99 -14.83
C LEU A 214 -0.62 -11.67 -14.66
N LEU A 215 -1.48 -12.69 -14.64
CA LEU A 215 -2.91 -12.54 -14.39
C LEU A 215 -3.20 -11.85 -13.05
N PHE A 216 -2.34 -12.00 -12.05
CA PHE A 216 -2.49 -11.28 -10.78
C PHE A 216 -2.25 -9.77 -10.94
N VAL A 217 -1.30 -9.37 -11.78
CA VAL A 217 -1.04 -7.95 -12.08
C VAL A 217 -2.20 -7.35 -12.87
N GLU A 218 -2.71 -8.07 -13.87
CA GLU A 218 -3.86 -7.65 -14.66
C GLU A 218 -5.13 -7.50 -13.82
N LYS A 219 -5.45 -8.50 -12.98
CA LYS A 219 -6.61 -8.44 -12.08
C LYS A 219 -6.46 -7.31 -11.05
N ALA A 220 -5.26 -7.12 -10.48
CA ALA A 220 -4.99 -6.00 -9.58
C ALA A 220 -5.25 -4.65 -10.28
N GLN A 221 -4.73 -4.48 -11.50
CA GLN A 221 -4.97 -3.28 -12.31
C GLN A 221 -6.46 -3.06 -12.56
N GLN A 222 -7.21 -4.10 -12.97
CA GLN A 222 -8.64 -4.00 -13.24
C GLN A 222 -9.42 -3.54 -12.00
N ILE A 223 -9.19 -4.17 -10.84
CA ILE A 223 -9.87 -3.84 -9.59
C ILE A 223 -9.51 -2.42 -9.14
N ILE A 224 -8.21 -2.06 -9.14
CA ILE A 224 -7.75 -0.74 -8.71
C ILE A 224 -8.26 0.35 -9.64
N LYS A 225 -8.21 0.15 -10.97
CA LYS A 225 -8.72 1.10 -11.97
C LYS A 225 -10.21 1.35 -11.78
N ARG A 226 -11.00 0.28 -11.55
CA ARG A 226 -12.44 0.38 -11.27
C ARG A 226 -12.70 1.17 -9.98
N LYS A 227 -12.06 0.77 -8.86
CA LYS A 227 -12.22 1.41 -7.55
C LYS A 227 -11.80 2.87 -7.56
N ARG A 228 -10.71 3.22 -8.25
CA ARG A 228 -10.24 4.62 -8.41
C ARG A 228 -11.13 5.46 -9.34
N GLY A 229 -11.82 4.82 -10.29
CA GLY A 229 -12.82 5.49 -11.12
C GLY A 229 -14.12 5.82 -10.36
N SER A 230 -14.36 5.16 -9.23
CA SER A 230 -15.52 5.41 -8.37
C SER A 230 -15.32 6.62 -7.46
N LEU A 231 -16.43 7.26 -7.03
CA LEU A 231 -16.39 8.28 -5.98
C LEU A 231 -16.38 7.69 -4.55
N ALA A 232 -16.20 6.38 -4.38
CA ALA A 232 -16.35 5.70 -3.09
C ALA A 232 -15.37 6.22 -2.03
N VAL A 233 -14.13 6.55 -2.41
CA VAL A 233 -13.13 7.14 -1.49
C VAL A 233 -13.59 8.51 -0.99
N ASN A 234 -14.09 9.36 -1.88
CA ASN A 234 -14.60 10.69 -1.54
C ASN A 234 -15.84 10.59 -0.64
N LEU A 235 -16.76 9.67 -0.94
CA LEU A 235 -17.96 9.44 -0.12
C LEU A 235 -17.60 8.89 1.27
N THR A 236 -16.63 7.98 1.35
CA THR A 236 -16.13 7.45 2.63
C THR A 236 -15.48 8.54 3.46
N GLY A 237 -14.69 9.43 2.84
CA GLY A 237 -14.12 10.60 3.53
C GLY A 237 -15.19 11.54 4.09
N LYS A 238 -16.23 11.85 3.29
CA LYS A 238 -17.38 12.66 3.75
C LYS A 238 -18.15 11.98 4.88
N LEU A 239 -18.32 10.66 4.82
CA LEU A 239 -18.94 9.89 5.89
C LEU A 239 -18.13 9.97 7.19
N LEU A 240 -16.82 9.73 7.14
CA LEU A 240 -15.96 9.81 8.33
C LEU A 240 -16.01 11.20 8.96
N GLU A 241 -16.03 12.25 8.14
CA GLU A 241 -16.16 13.63 8.59
C GLU A 241 -17.53 13.92 9.20
N ALA A 242 -18.61 13.38 8.63
CA ALA A 242 -19.96 13.48 9.19
C ALA A 242 -20.07 12.74 10.54
N VAL A 243 -19.55 11.51 10.63
CA VAL A 243 -19.50 10.74 11.88
C VAL A 243 -18.71 11.52 12.93
N ARG A 244 -17.56 12.10 12.56
CA ARG A 244 -16.74 12.90 13.47
C ARG A 244 -17.48 14.12 14.02
N LYS A 245 -18.18 14.85 13.16
CA LYS A 245 -18.95 16.05 13.54
C LYS A 245 -20.18 15.73 14.38
N LEU A 246 -20.88 14.64 14.07
CA LEU A 246 -22.17 14.31 14.68
C LEU A 246 -22.04 13.42 15.92
N ARG A 247 -21.04 12.54 15.96
CA ARG A 247 -20.87 11.50 17.00
C ARG A 247 -19.53 11.55 17.73
N GLY A 248 -18.67 12.51 17.37
CA GLY A 248 -17.38 12.71 18.02
C GLY A 248 -16.26 11.78 17.52
N PRO A 249 -15.01 12.06 17.94
CA PRO A 249 -13.83 11.34 17.48
C PRO A 249 -13.79 9.86 17.91
N GLU A 250 -14.39 9.50 19.04
CA GLU A 250 -14.44 8.12 19.54
C GLU A 250 -15.27 7.22 18.61
N ALA A 251 -16.41 7.73 18.12
CA ALA A 251 -17.25 7.00 17.16
C ALA A 251 -16.53 6.82 15.82
N THR A 252 -15.82 7.85 15.35
CA THR A 252 -14.99 7.75 14.13
C THR A 252 -13.85 6.75 14.31
N ALA A 253 -13.18 6.74 15.47
CA ALA A 253 -12.12 5.80 15.78
C ALA A 253 -12.64 4.35 15.81
N LYS A 254 -13.80 4.10 16.42
CA LYS A 254 -14.47 2.79 16.40
C LYS A 254 -14.83 2.34 14.98
N TYR A 255 -15.30 3.25 14.13
CA TYR A 255 -15.59 2.94 12.73
C TYR A 255 -14.32 2.53 11.98
N ILE A 256 -13.23 3.30 12.11
CA ILE A 256 -11.95 2.98 11.46
C ILE A 256 -11.36 1.66 11.99
N HIS A 257 -11.46 1.43 13.30
CA HIS A 257 -11.04 0.19 13.93
C HIS A 257 -11.81 -1.01 13.35
N SER A 258 -13.13 -0.92 13.25
CA SER A 258 -13.98 -1.94 12.62
C SER A 258 -13.62 -2.18 11.15
N THR A 259 -13.37 -1.12 10.36
CA THR A 259 -12.88 -1.25 8.97
C THR A 259 -11.58 -2.08 8.90
N LEU A 260 -10.63 -1.82 9.78
CA LEU A 260 -9.38 -2.57 9.84
C LEU A 260 -9.62 -4.01 10.29
N LYS A 261 -10.37 -4.21 11.39
CA LYS A 261 -10.65 -5.53 11.98
C LYS A 261 -11.32 -6.46 10.97
N ASN A 262 -12.23 -5.94 10.16
CA ASN A 262 -13.06 -6.72 9.25
C ASN A 262 -12.34 -7.12 7.96
N SER A 263 -11.13 -6.60 7.71
CA SER A 263 -10.32 -6.92 6.52
C SER A 263 -9.10 -7.76 6.90
N SER A 264 -8.67 -8.67 6.02
CA SER A 264 -7.54 -9.58 6.29
C SER A 264 -6.19 -8.87 6.47
N MET A 265 -5.97 -7.75 5.78
CA MET A 265 -4.67 -7.08 5.80
C MET A 265 -4.74 -5.60 5.39
N THR A 266 -3.66 -4.86 5.65
CA THR A 266 -3.44 -3.50 5.14
C THR A 266 -2.23 -3.45 4.21
N ILE A 267 -2.34 -2.71 3.11
CA ILE A 267 -1.22 -2.39 2.21
C ILE A 267 -1.05 -0.87 2.14
N SER A 268 0.14 -0.39 2.48
CA SER A 268 0.50 1.02 2.45
C SER A 268 1.79 1.26 1.67
N ASN A 269 1.79 2.26 0.78
CA ASN A 269 2.94 2.62 -0.03
C ASN A 269 3.28 4.10 0.13
N VAL A 270 4.55 4.41 0.40
CA VAL A 270 5.06 5.78 0.39
C VAL A 270 6.23 5.88 -0.58
N ILE A 271 6.18 6.87 -1.47
CA ILE A 271 7.28 7.13 -2.38
C ILE A 271 8.36 7.91 -1.62
N GLY A 272 9.55 7.33 -1.51
CA GLY A 272 10.72 8.01 -0.94
C GLY A 272 11.65 8.61 -2.02
N PRO A 273 12.75 9.25 -1.59
CA PRO A 273 13.60 10.05 -2.44
C PRO A 273 14.49 9.22 -3.38
N VAL A 274 14.93 9.85 -4.47
CA VAL A 274 15.78 9.21 -5.48
C VAL A 274 17.28 9.29 -5.13
N GLU A 275 17.69 10.32 -4.38
CA GLU A 275 19.08 10.51 -3.97
C GLU A 275 19.43 9.81 -2.65
N ARG A 276 20.73 9.58 -2.44
CA ARG A 276 21.24 9.12 -1.15
C ARG A 276 21.11 10.23 -0.11
N MET A 277 20.53 9.90 1.03
CA MET A 277 20.35 10.81 2.15
C MET A 277 21.27 10.43 3.32
N ALA A 278 21.56 11.40 4.18
CA ALA A 278 22.32 11.25 5.41
C ALA A 278 21.55 11.87 6.58
N LEU A 279 21.73 11.28 7.76
CA LEU A 279 21.29 11.85 9.02
C LEU A 279 22.53 12.18 9.85
N ALA A 280 22.70 13.45 10.25
CA ALA A 280 23.88 13.89 11.00
C ALA A 280 25.19 13.40 10.37
N ASN A 281 25.35 13.59 9.06
CA ASN A 281 26.49 13.13 8.25
C ASN A 281 26.71 11.61 8.16
N HIS A 282 25.79 10.79 8.68
CA HIS A 282 25.80 9.34 8.48
C HIS A 282 24.92 8.93 7.29
N PRO A 283 25.48 8.36 6.21
CA PRO A 283 24.71 7.93 5.05
C PRO A 283 23.67 6.85 5.41
N VAL A 284 22.44 7.03 4.94
CA VAL A 284 21.36 6.07 5.12
C VAL A 284 21.43 5.00 4.04
N LYS A 285 21.70 3.75 4.45
CA LYS A 285 21.74 2.60 3.52
C LYS A 285 20.35 2.12 3.10
N GLY A 286 19.31 2.42 3.87
CA GLY A 286 17.92 2.24 3.49
C GLY A 286 16.98 2.42 4.67
N LEU A 287 15.68 2.51 4.39
CA LEU A 287 14.64 2.70 5.40
C LEU A 287 13.42 1.82 5.12
N TYR A 288 12.61 1.59 6.14
CA TYR A 288 11.25 1.08 6.05
C TYR A 288 10.43 1.71 7.18
N PHE A 289 9.12 1.58 7.11
CA PHE A 289 8.22 1.93 8.20
C PHE A 289 7.28 0.75 8.48
N MET A 290 6.68 0.71 9.65
CA MET A 290 5.65 -0.27 10.00
C MET A 290 4.57 0.42 10.84
N VAL A 291 3.31 0.13 10.55
CA VAL A 291 2.19 0.52 11.40
C VAL A 291 1.97 -0.62 12.39
N VAL A 292 1.99 -0.31 13.68
CA VAL A 292 1.86 -1.30 14.76
C VAL A 292 0.62 -0.99 15.60
N GLY A 293 0.05 -2.00 16.26
CA GLY A 293 -1.18 -1.83 17.05
C GLY A 293 -2.43 -1.70 16.20
N VAL A 294 -2.48 -2.37 15.04
CA VAL A 294 -3.66 -2.46 14.19
C VAL A 294 -4.32 -3.84 14.36
N PRO A 295 -5.67 -3.95 14.28
CA PRO A 295 -6.39 -5.20 14.54
C PRO A 295 -6.32 -6.18 13.34
N GLN A 296 -5.11 -6.46 12.86
CA GLN A 296 -4.86 -7.30 11.69
C GLN A 296 -3.61 -8.15 11.86
N SER A 297 -3.69 -9.42 11.47
CA SER A 297 -2.57 -10.37 11.56
C SER A 297 -1.47 -10.09 10.53
N LEU A 298 -1.78 -9.35 9.46
CA LEU A 298 -0.86 -9.08 8.36
C LEU A 298 -0.92 -7.60 7.97
N THR A 299 0.22 -6.90 8.08
CA THR A 299 0.38 -5.52 7.62
C THR A 299 1.56 -5.42 6.67
N ILE A 300 1.35 -4.82 5.51
CA ILE A 300 2.37 -4.67 4.47
C ILE A 300 2.59 -3.19 4.19
N THR A 301 3.83 -2.74 4.37
CA THR A 301 4.23 -1.35 4.16
C THR A 301 5.41 -1.30 3.21
N MET A 302 5.48 -0.24 2.40
CA MET A 302 6.46 -0.16 1.33
C MET A 302 6.99 1.24 1.18
N VAL A 303 8.29 1.34 0.95
CA VAL A 303 8.94 2.60 0.62
C VAL A 303 9.97 2.44 -0.48
N SER A 304 9.94 3.35 -1.46
CA SER A 304 10.98 3.45 -2.47
C SER A 304 12.14 4.32 -1.98
N TYR A 305 13.38 3.91 -2.18
CA TYR A 305 14.56 4.71 -1.86
C TYR A 305 15.73 4.33 -2.77
N THR A 306 16.33 5.29 -3.45
CA THR A 306 17.54 5.09 -4.28
C THR A 306 17.42 3.92 -5.27
N GLY A 307 16.34 3.87 -6.05
CA GLY A 307 16.11 2.82 -7.05
C GLY A 307 15.72 1.45 -6.47
N LYS A 308 15.48 1.35 -5.17
CA LYS A 308 15.06 0.11 -4.50
C LYS A 308 13.68 0.28 -3.89
N LEU A 309 12.83 -0.74 -4.01
CA LEU A 309 11.59 -0.85 -3.27
C LEU A 309 11.85 -1.72 -2.06
N ARG A 310 11.67 -1.20 -0.85
CA ARG A 310 11.68 -2.02 0.37
C ARG A 310 10.26 -2.30 0.81
N ILE A 311 9.92 -3.58 0.92
CA ILE A 311 8.67 -4.04 1.50
C ILE A 311 8.99 -4.51 2.92
N ALA A 312 8.24 -4.00 3.90
CA ALA A 312 8.22 -4.49 5.26
C ALA A 312 6.89 -5.19 5.51
N VAL A 313 6.95 -6.34 6.16
CA VAL A 313 5.79 -7.17 6.48
C VAL A 313 5.78 -7.36 7.98
N GLY A 314 4.71 -6.91 8.61
CA GLY A 314 4.39 -7.17 10.01
C GLY A 314 3.42 -8.35 10.07
N THR A 315 3.86 -9.44 10.70
CA THR A 315 3.07 -10.65 10.84
C THR A 315 2.75 -10.92 12.32
N GLU A 316 1.55 -11.39 12.62
CA GLU A 316 1.20 -11.90 13.95
C GLU A 316 2.16 -13.02 14.33
N LYS A 317 2.86 -12.83 15.46
CA LYS A 317 3.86 -13.78 15.94
C LYS A 317 3.19 -15.12 16.24
N ASP A 318 3.88 -16.20 15.92
CA ASP A 318 3.44 -17.59 16.14
C ASP A 318 2.20 -18.02 15.32
N PHE A 319 1.64 -17.13 14.50
CA PHE A 319 0.53 -17.43 13.59
C PHE A 319 0.96 -17.48 12.12
N ILE A 320 1.68 -16.46 11.64
CA ILE A 320 2.20 -16.42 10.25
C ILE A 320 3.72 -16.60 10.28
N ASP A 321 4.22 -17.62 9.58
CA ASP A 321 5.66 -17.86 9.42
C ASP A 321 6.29 -16.75 8.55
N PRO A 322 7.14 -15.88 9.13
CA PRO A 322 7.68 -14.73 8.42
C PRO A 322 8.67 -15.12 7.32
N GLN A 323 9.43 -16.22 7.48
CA GLN A 323 10.41 -16.65 6.49
C GLN A 323 9.72 -17.31 5.30
N LYS A 324 8.74 -18.17 5.56
CA LYS A 324 7.92 -18.79 4.51
C LYS A 324 7.15 -17.71 3.75
N PHE A 325 6.51 -16.78 4.45
CA PHE A 325 5.79 -15.66 3.81
C PHE A 325 6.72 -14.84 2.92
N LYS A 326 7.89 -14.45 3.44
CA LYS A 326 8.91 -13.73 2.67
C LYS A 326 9.32 -14.49 1.40
N SER A 327 9.65 -15.78 1.52
CA SER A 327 10.04 -16.62 0.39
C SER A 327 8.94 -16.69 -0.68
N CYS A 328 7.67 -16.77 -0.28
CA CYS A 328 6.56 -16.74 -1.21
C CYS A 328 6.43 -15.41 -1.97
N ILE A 329 6.64 -14.26 -1.32
CA ILE A 329 6.64 -12.96 -2.01
C ILE A 329 7.84 -12.83 -2.97
N GLU A 330 9.03 -13.27 -2.55
CA GLU A 330 10.24 -13.26 -3.38
C GLU A 330 10.07 -14.16 -4.62
N ASN A 331 9.56 -15.38 -4.43
CA ASN A 331 9.23 -16.28 -5.53
C ASN A 331 8.17 -15.68 -6.48
N ALA A 332 7.11 -15.06 -5.93
CA ALA A 332 6.10 -14.38 -6.73
C ALA A 332 6.69 -13.28 -7.62
N PHE A 333 7.63 -12.49 -7.08
CA PHE A 333 8.35 -11.48 -7.84
C PHE A 333 9.16 -12.10 -8.98
N GLU A 334 9.94 -13.15 -8.70
CA GLU A 334 10.77 -13.83 -9.69
C GLU A 334 9.93 -14.43 -10.82
N MET A 335 8.85 -15.12 -10.48
CA MET A 335 7.91 -15.71 -11.45
C MET A 335 7.27 -14.63 -12.34
N ILE A 336 6.75 -13.55 -11.75
CA ILE A 336 6.14 -12.44 -12.51
C ILE A 336 7.18 -11.77 -13.40
N PHE A 337 8.39 -11.50 -12.89
CA PHE A 337 9.45 -10.88 -13.67
C PHE A 337 9.84 -11.75 -14.86
N LYS A 338 10.08 -13.05 -14.64
CA LYS A 338 10.41 -14.03 -15.68
C LYS A 338 9.30 -14.14 -16.73
N SER A 339 8.05 -14.34 -16.32
CA SER A 339 6.91 -14.41 -17.25
C SER A 339 6.76 -13.12 -18.07
N SER A 340 7.04 -11.95 -17.48
CA SER A 340 7.00 -10.67 -18.21
C SER A 340 8.07 -10.59 -19.30
N CYS A 341 9.26 -11.17 -19.07
CA CYS A 341 10.32 -11.23 -20.09
C CYS A 341 9.92 -12.15 -21.24
N GLU A 342 9.34 -13.31 -20.93
CA GLU A 342 8.95 -14.33 -21.92
C GLU A 342 7.78 -13.88 -22.79
N ALA A 343 6.79 -13.19 -22.22
CA ALA A 343 5.65 -12.67 -22.97
C ALA A 343 6.07 -11.73 -24.12
N LEU A 344 7.14 -10.95 -23.93
CA LEU A 344 7.68 -10.07 -24.97
C LEU A 344 8.41 -10.86 -26.08
N SER A 345 9.11 -11.95 -25.73
CA SER A 345 9.81 -12.79 -26.73
C SER A 345 8.90 -13.55 -27.68
N ARG A 346 7.60 -13.71 -27.35
CA ARG A 346 6.60 -14.36 -28.21
C ARG A 346 5.82 -13.37 -29.09
N ALA A 347 5.97 -12.07 -28.86
CA ALA A 347 5.28 -11.01 -29.60
C ALA A 347 6.15 -10.38 -30.70
N ASN A 348 7.44 -10.72 -30.76
CA ASN A 348 8.40 -10.34 -31.80
C ASN A 348 8.70 -11.55 -32.70
#